data_AF-A0A447PE11-F1
#
_entry.id   AF-A0A447PE11-F1
#
_cell.length_a   1.000
_cell.length_b   1.000
_cell.length_c   1.000
_cell.angle_alpha   90.00
_cell.angle_beta   90.00
_cell.angle_gamma   90.00
#
_symmetry.space_group_name_H-M   'P 1'
#
loop_
_entity.id
_entity.type
_entity.pdbx_description
1 polymer ?
#
loop_
_entity_poly.entity_id
_entity_poly.type
_entity_poly.pdbx_seq_one_letter_code
_entity_poly.pdbx_strand_id
1 'polypeptide(L)' 'MSQLMQLKDVAESTRLGPLSGEVSAGEILHLVGRTAPEKARCWRVWRG' A
#
# COMPACT_ATOMS: atom_id res chain seq x y z
N MET A 1 -6.98 7.58 -17.96
CA MET A 1 -6.80 6.47 -17.01
C MET A 1 -7.62 6.78 -15.77
N SER A 2 -8.37 5.82 -15.23
CA SER A 2 -9.21 6.01 -14.04
C SER A 2 -8.50 5.48 -12.80
N GLN A 3 -8.41 6.30 -11.76
CA GLN A 3 -7.84 5.92 -10.47
C GLN A 3 -8.74 4.89 -9.76
N LEU A 4 -8.14 3.78 -9.31
CA LEU A 4 -8.85 2.70 -8.61
C LEU A 4 -8.72 2.83 -7.08
N MET A 5 -7.53 3.20 -6.60
CA MET A 5 -7.22 3.33 -5.17
C MET A 5 -6.27 4.49 -4.91
N GLN A 6 -6.43 5.12 -3.74
CA GLN A 6 -5.50 6.11 -3.20
C GLN A 6 -5.28 5.88 -1.72
N LEU A 7 -4.04 6.02 -1.29
CA LEU A 7 -3.69 6.06 0.12
C LEU A 7 -2.88 7.31 0.39
N LYS A 8 -3.23 7.94 1.51
CA LYS A 8 -2.61 9.16 1.98
C LYS A 8 -2.27 9.00 3.44
N ASP A 9 -0.96 8.99 3.71
CA ASP A 9 -0.37 8.97 5.04
C ASP A 9 -0.90 7.82 5.92
N VAL A 10 -1.17 6.67 5.31
CA VAL A 10 -1.74 5.53 6.02
C VAL A 10 -0.64 4.81 6.78
N ALA A 11 -0.75 4.82 8.10
CA ALA A 11 0.24 4.26 9.02
C ALA A 11 -0.41 3.23 9.95
N GLU A 12 0.39 2.26 10.40
CA GLU A 12 -0.02 1.33 11.45
C GLU A 12 0.94 1.44 12.63
N SER A 13 0.36 1.80 13.79
CA SER A 13 0.97 2.31 15.05
C SER A 13 2.36 1.81 15.46
N THR A 14 2.79 0.60 15.07
CA THR A 14 4.08 0.02 15.52
C THR A 14 4.90 -0.69 14.45
N ARG A 15 4.40 -0.84 13.21
CA ARG A 15 5.04 -1.75 12.22
C ARG A 15 5.03 -1.25 10.78
N LEU A 16 4.31 -0.16 10.50
CA LEU A 16 4.25 0.43 9.16
C LEU A 16 4.33 1.94 9.30
N GLY A 17 5.40 2.54 8.75
CA GLY A 17 5.48 3.99 8.60
C GLY A 17 4.40 4.52 7.66
N PRO A 18 4.18 5.84 7.58
CA PRO A 18 3.16 6.41 6.71
C PRO A 18 3.42 6.04 5.25
N LEU A 19 2.41 5.43 4.62
CA LEU A 19 2.43 5.05 3.21
C LEU A 19 1.44 5.91 2.44
N SER A 20 1.93 6.42 1.31
CA SER A 20 1.14 7.15 0.33
C SER A 20 1.37 6.54 -1.04
N GLY A 21 0.31 6.40 -1.83
CA GLY A 21 0.38 5.77 -3.13
C GLY A 21 -0.97 5.78 -3.86
N GLU A 22 -0.89 5.58 -5.17
CA GLU A 22 -2.04 5.56 -6.08
C GLU A 22 -1.92 4.34 -6.99
N VAL A 23 -3.05 3.74 -7.34
CA VAL A 23 -3.14 2.71 -8.38
C VAL A 23 -4.25 3.05 -9.35
N SER A 24 -3.92 3.05 -10.63
CA SER A 24 -4.89 3.21 -11.71
C SER A 24 -5.40 1.87 -12.21
N ALA A 25 -6.58 1.88 -12.83
CA ALA A 25 -7.13 0.71 -13.48
C ALA A 25 -6.21 0.24 -14.63
N GLY A 26 -5.94 -1.07 -14.67
CA GLY A 26 -5.09 -1.70 -15.69
C GLY A 26 -3.60 -1.73 -15.37
N GLU A 27 -3.18 -1.19 -14.22
CA GLU A 27 -1.79 -1.22 -13.77
C GLU A 27 -1.50 -2.41 -12.86
N ILE A 28 -0.27 -2.94 -12.94
CA ILE A 28 0.24 -3.95 -12.01
C ILE A 28 1.15 -3.27 -10.99
N LEU A 29 0.75 -3.30 -9.72
CA LEU A 29 1.57 -2.79 -8.61
C LEU A 29 2.45 -3.90 -8.02
N HIS A 30 3.75 -3.61 -7.85
CA HIS A 30 4.68 -4.50 -7.16
C HIS A 30 5.16 -3.88 -5.83
N LEU A 31 4.87 -4.56 -4.71
CA LEU A 31 5.34 -4.17 -3.39
C LEU A 31 6.73 -4.76 -3.08
N VAL A 32 7.74 -3.88 -3.08
CA VAL A 32 9.12 -4.19 -2.71
C VAL A 32 9.40 -3.69 -1.29
N GLY A 33 10.12 -4.47 -0.49
CA GLY A 33 10.24 -4.26 0.96
C GLY A 33 11.14 -5.30 1.61
N ARG A 34 11.65 -4.95 2.80
CA ARG A 34 12.76 -5.65 3.47
C ARG A 34 12.33 -6.99 4.07
N THR A 35 11.09 -7.09 4.53
CA THR A 35 10.54 -8.33 5.11
C THR A 35 9.15 -8.66 4.56
N ALA A 36 8.82 -9.96 4.50
CA ALA A 36 7.50 -10.42 4.06
C ALA A 36 6.32 -9.91 4.95
N PRO A 37 6.45 -9.82 6.28
CA PRO A 37 5.37 -9.31 7.14
C PRO A 37 5.00 -7.86 6.88
N GLU A 38 5.98 -7.00 6.57
CA GLU A 38 5.73 -5.58 6.24
C GLU A 38 4.95 -5.45 4.93
N LYS A 39 5.31 -6.22 3.90
CA LYS A 39 4.59 -6.25 2.62
C LYS A 39 3.15 -6.72 2.79
N ALA A 40 2.94 -7.82 3.52
CA ALA A 40 1.61 -8.36 3.77
C ALA A 40 0.73 -7.38 4.57
N ARG A 41 1.34 -6.64 5.49
CA ARG A 41 0.66 -5.62 6.30
C ARG A 41 0.30 -4.39 5.48
N CYS A 42 1.22 -3.93 4.62
CA CYS A 42 0.93 -2.91 3.61
C CYS A 42 -0.26 -3.31 2.74
N TRP A 43 -0.28 -4.54 2.21
CA TRP A 43 -1.42 -5.04 1.43
C TRP A 43 -2.73 -5.08 2.21
N ARG A 44 -2.70 -5.40 3.51
CA ARG A 44 -3.90 -5.40 4.34
C ARG A 44 -4.45 -3.98 4.52
N VAL A 45 -3.58 -3.04 4.83
CA VAL A 45 -3.93 -1.62 4.98
C VAL A 45 -4.45 -1.04 3.66
N TRP A 46 -3.82 -1.41 2.54
CA TRP A 46 -4.25 -1.01 1.20
C TRP A 46 -5.63 -1.56 0.80
N ARG A 47 -6.02 -2.72 1.33
CA ARG A 47 -7.32 -3.33 1.01
C ARG A 47 -8.48 -2.76 1.82
N GLY A 48 -8.23 -2.24 3.03
CA GLY A 48 -9.30 -1.83 3.95
C GLY A 48 -10.04 -3.03 4.54
#